data_AF-E9HC48-F1
#
_entry.id   AF-E9HC48-F1
#
_cell.length_a   1.000
_cell.length_b   1.000
_cell.length_c   1.000
_cell.angle_alpha   90.00
_cell.angle_beta   90.00
_cell.angle_gamma   90.00
#
_symmetry.space_group_name_H-M   'P 1'
#
loop_
_entity.id
_entity.type
_entity.pdbx_description
1 polymer ?
#
loop_
_entity_poly.entity_id
_entity_poly.type
_entity_poly.pdbx_seq_one_letter_code
_entity_poly.pdbx_strand_id
1 'polypeptide(L)'
;TLIKQGRPNVYLLNAEEKSTSEDFRWFDIRRSNDSTLPTKSNRNHKVIILMGATGCGKSTLINGMVNYILGVKWNDPFRFKCVREDETTARNQAHSQTSSVAAYTLRHHDGMAVPYSITIIDTPGY
;
A
#
# COMPACT_ATOMS: atom_id res chain seq x y z
N THR A 1 -0.34 10.81 -7.62
CA THR A 1 -0.66 12.26 -7.60
C THR A 1 -0.10 12.90 -6.34
N LEU A 2 0.42 14.13 -6.38
CA LEU A 2 0.86 14.84 -5.17
C LEU A 2 -0.37 15.17 -4.30
N ILE A 3 -0.35 14.79 -3.02
CA ILE A 3 -1.46 15.04 -2.08
C ILE A 3 -1.08 15.97 -0.92
N LYS A 4 0.22 16.12 -0.63
CA LYS A 4 0.70 17.08 0.37
C LYS A 4 2.08 17.59 -0.02
N GLN A 5 2.22 18.91 -0.12
CA GLN A 5 3.53 19.55 -0.27
C GLN A 5 4.23 19.67 1.09
N GLY A 6 5.56 19.47 1.10
CA GLY A 6 6.36 19.60 2.31
C GLY A 6 7.78 19.06 2.17
N ARG A 7 8.45 18.89 3.31
CA ARG A 7 9.75 18.23 3.42
C ARG A 7 9.60 16.98 4.29
N PRO A 8 9.22 15.82 3.74
CA PRO A 8 9.10 15.48 2.32
C PRO A 8 7.72 15.77 1.69
N ASN A 9 7.65 15.76 0.35
CA ASN A 9 6.39 15.73 -0.39
C ASN A 9 5.70 14.36 -0.22
N VAL A 10 4.37 14.32 -0.20
CA VAL A 10 3.61 13.06 -0.13
C VAL A 10 2.80 12.88 -1.39
N TYR A 11 3.01 11.75 -2.06
CA TYR A 11 2.31 11.35 -3.27
C TYR A 11 1.38 10.18 -2.95
N LEU A 12 0.13 10.28 -3.41
CA LEU A 12 -0.75 9.13 -3.49
C LEU A 12 -0.18 8.16 -4.53
N LEU A 13 0.10 6.95 -4.07
CA LEU A 13 0.61 5.88 -4.89
C LEU A 13 -0.47 5.48 -5.90
N ASN A 14 -0.09 5.39 -7.17
CA ASN A 14 -1.00 4.94 -8.20
C ASN A 14 -1.18 3.42 -8.03
N ALA A 15 -2.40 3.00 -7.72
CA ALA A 15 -2.74 1.59 -7.59
C ALA A 15 -3.95 1.31 -8.48
N GLU A 16 -3.84 0.27 -9.30
CA GLU A 16 -4.91 -0.16 -10.19
C GLU A 16 -5.83 -1.11 -9.42
N GLU A 17 -7.11 -0.76 -9.28
CA GLU A 17 -8.08 -1.63 -8.64
C GLU A 17 -8.44 -2.77 -9.60
N LYS A 18 -8.10 -4.01 -9.22
CA LYS A 18 -8.29 -5.23 -10.04
C LYS A 18 -9.59 -5.95 -9.75
N SER A 19 -10.08 -5.85 -8.53
CA SER A 19 -11.32 -6.47 -8.10
C SER A 19 -11.92 -5.66 -6.98
N THR A 20 -13.23 -5.49 -7.04
CA THR A 20 -14.01 -4.81 -6.03
C THR A 20 -15.25 -5.64 -5.76
N SER A 21 -15.43 -6.01 -4.50
CA SER A 21 -16.65 -6.56 -3.92
C SER A 21 -16.95 -5.74 -2.66
N GLU A 22 -18.16 -5.84 -2.12
CA GLU A 22 -18.55 -5.05 -0.94
C GLU A 22 -17.56 -5.22 0.23
N ASP A 23 -17.06 -6.45 0.43
CA ASP A 23 -16.21 -6.80 1.57
C ASP A 23 -14.71 -6.84 1.26
N PHE A 24 -14.31 -6.80 -0.01
CA PHE A 24 -12.92 -6.99 -0.42
C PHE A 24 -12.53 -6.15 -1.64
N ARG A 25 -11.40 -5.44 -1.50
CA ARG A 25 -10.79 -4.60 -2.55
C ARG A 25 -9.37 -5.06 -2.84
N TRP A 26 -9.04 -5.25 -4.12
CA TRP A 26 -7.69 -5.63 -4.56
C TRP A 26 -7.05 -4.52 -5.39
N PHE A 27 -5.88 -4.06 -4.96
CA PHE A 27 -5.05 -3.08 -5.65
C PHE A 27 -3.74 -3.70 -6.15
N ASP A 28 -3.42 -3.52 -7.43
CA ASP A 28 -2.13 -3.86 -8.05
C ASP A 28 -1.29 -2.58 -8.19
N ILE A 29 -0.13 -2.56 -7.54
CA ILE A 29 0.80 -1.43 -7.55
C ILE A 29 1.88 -1.74 -8.59
N ARG A 30 1.77 -1.07 -9.75
CA ARG A 30 2.68 -1.27 -10.89
C ARG A 30 3.53 -0.04 -11.14
N ARG A 31 4.75 -0.25 -11.62
CA ARG A 31 5.57 0.82 -12.19
C ARG A 31 5.04 1.14 -13.60
N SER A 32 4.91 2.43 -13.90
CA SER A 32 4.29 2.93 -15.15
C SER A 32 4.96 2.47 -16.45
N ASN A 33 6.18 1.93 -16.39
CA ASN A 33 6.99 1.55 -17.55
C ASN A 33 7.39 0.06 -17.56
N ASP A 34 6.80 -0.75 -16.70
CA ASP A 34 7.13 -2.18 -16.64
C ASP A 34 6.30 -2.97 -17.67
N SER A 35 6.80 -2.98 -18.91
CA SER A 35 6.34 -3.84 -20.00
C SER A 35 6.94 -5.25 -19.92
N THR A 36 7.76 -5.55 -18.90
CA THR A 36 8.30 -6.90 -18.75
C THR A 36 7.15 -7.85 -18.37
N LEU A 37 6.93 -8.83 -19.25
CA LEU A 37 6.05 -9.95 -18.96
C LEU A 37 6.47 -10.57 -17.62
N PRO A 38 5.53 -10.96 -16.75
CA PRO A 38 5.87 -11.58 -15.47
C PRO A 38 6.73 -12.81 -15.77
N THR A 39 8.03 -12.71 -15.51
CA THR A 39 8.90 -13.87 -15.58
C THR A 39 8.35 -14.83 -14.54
N LYS A 40 8.04 -16.05 -14.97
CA LYS A 40 7.50 -17.12 -14.11
C LYS A 40 8.55 -17.54 -13.06
N SER A 41 8.91 -16.66 -12.14
CA SER A 41 9.58 -17.00 -10.89
C SER A 41 8.49 -17.41 -9.89
N ASN A 42 7.99 -18.62 -10.09
CA ASN A 42 6.76 -19.13 -9.47
C ASN A 42 6.90 -19.48 -7.97
N ARG A 43 7.85 -18.88 -7.23
CA ARG A 43 8.09 -19.20 -5.81
C ARG A 43 8.45 -18.01 -4.90
N ASN A 44 8.58 -16.79 -5.42
CA ASN A 44 8.96 -15.63 -4.60
C ASN A 44 7.81 -14.63 -4.48
N HIS A 45 6.66 -15.08 -3.96
CA HIS A 45 5.56 -14.20 -3.53
C HIS A 45 5.31 -14.40 -2.03
N LYS A 46 5.22 -13.30 -1.27
CA LYS A 46 4.88 -13.35 0.15
C LYS A 46 3.57 -12.63 0.43
N VAL A 47 2.82 -13.11 1.40
CA VAL A 47 1.57 -12.47 1.85
C VAL A 47 1.73 -12.11 3.32
N ILE A 48 1.38 -10.87 3.66
CA ILE A 48 1.34 -10.38 5.04
C ILE A 48 -0.09 -9.92 5.31
N ILE A 49 -0.69 -10.39 6.40
CA ILE A 49 -2.02 -9.97 6.86
C ILE A 49 -1.81 -9.16 8.14
N LEU A 50 -2.34 -7.94 8.19
CA LEU A 50 -2.29 -7.07 9.36
C LEU A 50 -3.64 -7.08 10.06
N MET A 51 -3.66 -7.56 11.31
CA MET A 51 -4.83 -7.58 12.18
C MET A 51 -4.52 -6.84 13.49
N GLY A 52 -5.55 -6.24 14.10
CA GLY A 52 -5.44 -5.50 15.35
C GLY A 52 -6.56 -4.48 15.52
N ALA A 53 -6.73 -3.96 16.74
CA ALA A 53 -7.80 -3.02 17.06
C ALA A 53 -7.84 -1.78 16.14
N THR A 54 -9.00 -1.15 16.03
CA THR A 54 -9.10 0.15 15.34
C THR A 54 -8.19 1.19 16.01
N GLY A 55 -7.47 1.99 15.21
CA GLY A 55 -6.57 3.02 15.74
C GLY A 55 -5.18 2.55 16.18
N CYS A 56 -4.85 1.25 16.14
CA CYS A 56 -3.52 0.76 16.53
C CYS A 56 -2.40 1.06 15.50
N GLY A 57 -2.72 1.72 14.38
CA GLY A 57 -1.74 2.16 13.39
C GLY A 57 -1.46 1.20 12.25
N LYS A 58 -2.33 0.21 11.97
CA LYS A 58 -2.17 -0.73 10.83
C LYS A 58 -1.92 -0.01 9.50
N SER A 59 -2.78 0.93 9.12
CA SER A 59 -2.65 1.68 7.86
C SER A 59 -1.37 2.53 7.82
N THR A 60 -0.94 3.07 8.98
CA THR A 60 0.36 3.75 9.13
C THR A 60 1.52 2.80 8.85
N LEU A 61 1.46 1.58 9.40
CA LEU A 61 2.46 0.54 9.15
C LEU A 61 2.50 0.13 7.67
N ILE A 62 1.35 -0.05 7.03
CA ILE A 62 1.27 -0.36 5.59
C ILE A 62 1.96 0.73 4.77
N ASN A 63 1.68 2.00 5.05
CA ASN A 63 2.35 3.11 4.37
C ASN A 63 3.88 3.06 4.57
N GLY A 64 4.35 2.77 5.78
CA GLY A 64 5.78 2.57 6.06
C GLY A 64 6.39 1.41 5.28
N MET A 65 5.74 0.25 5.31
CA MET A 65 6.17 -0.96 4.58
C MET A 65 6.26 -0.70 3.09
N VAL A 66 5.26 -0.06 2.49
CA VAL A 66 5.25 0.25 1.06
C VAL A 66 6.41 1.16 0.68
N ASN A 67 6.71 2.21 1.47
CA ASN A 67 7.86 3.07 1.20
C ASN A 67 9.18 2.28 1.29
N TYR A 68 9.35 1.45 2.32
CA TYR A 68 10.52 0.60 2.46
C TYR A 68 10.68 -0.36 1.27
N ILE A 69 9.61 -1.08 0.91
CA ILE A 69 9.58 -2.05 -0.18
C ILE A 69 9.94 -1.39 -1.52
N LEU A 70 9.43 -0.18 -1.79
CA LEU A 70 9.73 0.61 -2.99
C LEU A 70 11.11 1.28 -2.95
N GLY A 71 11.93 1.03 -1.92
CA GLY A 71 13.30 1.53 -1.83
C GLY A 71 13.42 2.99 -1.41
N VAL A 72 12.34 3.61 -0.91
CA VAL A 72 12.34 5.01 -0.44
C VAL A 72 13.22 5.13 0.80
N LYS A 73 14.26 5.96 0.71
CA LYS A 73 15.21 6.20 1.80
C LYS A 73 14.73 7.31 2.71
N TRP A 74 15.29 7.33 3.92
CA TRP A 74 14.98 8.35 4.93
C TRP A 74 15.19 9.79 4.40
N ASN A 75 16.29 10.02 3.68
CA ASN A 75 16.64 11.34 3.15
C ASN A 75 15.98 11.69 1.82
N ASP A 76 15.17 10.79 1.23
CA ASP A 76 14.50 11.09 -0.02
C ASP A 76 13.46 12.20 0.19
N PRO A 77 13.30 13.13 -0.78
CA PRO A 77 12.45 14.30 -0.63
C PRO A 77 10.96 13.98 -0.83
N PHE A 78 10.58 12.70 -0.90
CA PHE A 78 9.22 12.25 -1.15
C PHE A 78 8.84 11.02 -0.32
N ARG A 79 7.53 10.82 -0.15
CA ARG A 79 6.91 9.63 0.43
C ARG A 79 5.70 9.22 -0.39
N PHE A 80 5.37 7.94 -0.37
CA PHE A 80 4.14 7.41 -0.91
C PHE A 80 3.09 7.20 0.18
N LYS A 81 1.83 7.52 -0.09
CA LYS A 81 0.66 7.09 0.68
C LYS A 81 -0.10 6.08 -0.16
N CYS A 82 -0.30 4.87 0.39
CA CYS A 82 -0.96 3.75 -0.29
C CYS A 82 -2.42 3.62 0.16
N VAL A 83 -2.64 3.65 1.48
CA VAL A 83 -3.98 3.58 2.05
C VAL A 83 -4.65 4.94 1.93
N ARG A 84 -5.80 5.00 1.27
CA ARG A 84 -6.66 6.19 1.23
C ARG A 84 -7.46 6.25 2.52
N GLU A 85 -7.25 7.32 3.28
CA GLU A 85 -8.20 7.72 4.32
C GLU A 85 -9.21 8.63 3.61
N ASP A 86 -10.48 8.23 3.57
CA ASP A 86 -11.51 9.09 2.98
C ASP A 86 -11.57 10.43 3.77
N GLU A 87 -11.61 11.55 3.06
CA GLU A 87 -11.49 12.90 3.65
C GLU A 87 -12.62 13.22 4.64
N THR A 88 -13.79 12.59 4.48
CA THR A 88 -14.91 12.64 5.43
C THR A 88 -14.60 11.96 6.75
N THR A 89 -13.76 10.92 6.72
CA THR A 89 -13.40 10.09 7.87
C THR A 89 -12.16 10.62 8.61
N ALA A 90 -11.33 11.41 7.93
CA ALA A 90 -10.20 12.14 8.54
C ALA A 90 -10.62 13.11 9.65
N ARG A 91 -11.89 13.55 9.67
CA ARG A 91 -12.44 14.42 10.73
C ARG A 91 -12.71 13.66 12.04
N ASN A 92 -12.86 12.34 12.00
CA ASN A 92 -13.08 11.48 13.15
C ASN A 92 -12.16 10.25 13.05
N GLN A 93 -10.92 10.37 13.52
CA GLN A 93 -9.93 9.28 13.59
C GLN A 93 -10.48 7.99 14.25
N ALA A 94 -11.47 8.11 15.14
CA ALA A 94 -12.16 6.97 15.77
C ALA A 94 -13.15 6.23 14.85
N HIS A 95 -13.63 6.87 13.77
CA HIS A 95 -14.59 6.32 12.81
C HIS A 95 -13.95 5.85 11.49
N SER A 96 -12.62 5.96 11.34
CA SER A 96 -11.88 5.40 10.20
C SER A 96 -11.66 3.91 10.37
N GLN A 97 -12.76 3.17 10.48
CA GLN A 97 -12.75 1.73 10.32
C GLN A 97 -12.68 1.41 8.82
N THR A 98 -11.70 0.60 8.44
CA THR A 98 -11.79 -0.18 7.20
C THR A 98 -13.00 -1.09 7.33
N SER A 99 -14.09 -0.80 6.60
CA SER A 99 -15.28 -1.66 6.56
C SER A 99 -15.06 -2.94 5.75
N SER A 100 -14.08 -2.90 4.85
CA SER A 100 -13.70 -3.98 3.94
C SER A 100 -12.23 -4.33 4.06
N VAL A 101 -11.90 -5.58 3.74
CA VAL A 101 -10.53 -6.06 3.60
C VAL A 101 -9.91 -5.45 2.35
N ALA A 102 -8.68 -4.96 2.44
CA ALA A 102 -7.95 -4.40 1.30
C ALA A 102 -6.65 -5.17 1.07
N ALA A 103 -6.40 -5.61 -0.16
CA ALA A 103 -5.15 -6.25 -0.55
C ALA A 103 -4.35 -5.33 -1.48
N TYR A 104 -3.06 -5.16 -1.19
CA TYR A 104 -2.13 -4.36 -1.99
C TYR A 104 -1.01 -5.25 -2.49
N THR A 105 -0.99 -5.57 -3.77
CA THR A 105 0.07 -6.37 -4.39
C THR A 105 1.13 -5.46 -5.01
N LEU A 106 2.37 -5.57 -4.52
CA LEU A 106 3.56 -4.97 -5.11
C LEU A 106 4.30 -6.05 -5.88
N ARG A 107 4.36 -5.90 -7.21
CA ARG A 107 5.13 -6.82 -8.05
C ARG A 107 6.61 -6.45 -8.01
N HIS A 108 7.44 -7.48 -7.82
CA HIS A 108 8.88 -7.31 -7.81
C HIS A 108 9.40 -6.66 -9.09
N HIS A 109 10.26 -5.66 -8.93
CA HIS A 109 11.05 -5.07 -10.00
C HIS A 109 12.37 -4.53 -9.42
N ASP A 110 13.35 -4.32 -10.28
CA ASP A 110 14.66 -3.82 -9.87
C ASP A 110 14.55 -2.44 -9.18
N GLY A 111 15.22 -2.32 -8.03
CA GLY A 111 15.19 -1.14 -7.18
C GLY A 111 14.32 -1.28 -5.92
N MET A 112 13.51 -2.34 -5.81
CA MET A 112 12.83 -2.68 -4.56
C MET A 112 13.81 -3.18 -3.49
N ALA A 113 13.50 -2.93 -2.22
CA ALA A 113 14.33 -3.37 -1.09
C ALA A 113 14.24 -4.89 -0.83
N VAL A 114 13.25 -5.57 -1.39
CA VAL A 114 12.98 -6.99 -1.18
C VAL A 114 13.03 -7.76 -2.51
N PRO A 115 13.61 -8.98 -2.55
CA PRO A 115 13.79 -9.74 -3.78
C PRO A 115 12.57 -10.62 -4.14
N TYR A 116 11.36 -10.14 -3.87
CA TYR A 116 10.11 -10.89 -4.09
C TYR A 116 8.91 -9.97 -4.27
N SER A 117 7.87 -10.50 -4.91
CA SER A 117 6.56 -9.84 -4.93
C SER A 117 5.89 -10.02 -3.58
N ILE A 118 5.07 -9.05 -3.18
CA ILE A 118 4.43 -9.08 -1.86
C ILE A 118 3.01 -8.56 -1.95
N THR A 119 2.09 -9.25 -1.28
CA THR A 119 0.73 -8.76 -1.03
C THR A 119 0.57 -8.44 0.44
N ILE A 120 0.12 -7.22 0.73
CA ILE A 120 -0.19 -6.76 2.08
C ILE A 120 -1.70 -6.66 2.21
N ILE A 121 -2.28 -7.38 3.16
CA ILE A 121 -3.72 -7.43 3.42
C ILE A 121 -4.00 -6.63 4.68
N ASP A 122 -4.73 -5.54 4.53
CA ASP A 122 -5.31 -4.74 5.62
C ASP A 122 -6.67 -5.32 5.98
N THR A 123 -6.89 -5.61 7.26
CA THR A 123 -8.19 -6.07 7.75
C THR A 123 -8.89 -4.98 8.56
N PRO A 124 -10.23 -5.02 8.64
CA PRO A 124 -10.97 -4.26 9.64
C PRO A 124 -10.37 -4.43 11.03
N GLY A 125 -10.40 -3.35 11.82
CA GLY A 125 -10.07 -3.45 13.24
C GLY A 125 -11.25 -4.02 14.03
N TYR A 126 -10.95 -4.83 15.04
CA TYR A 126 -11.93 -5.19 16.07
C TYR A 126 -12.05 -4.09 17.13
#